data_AF-A0AA97GRC1-F1
#
_entry.id   AF-A0AA97GRC1-F1
#
_cell.length_a   1.000
_cell.length_b   1.000
_cell.length_c   1.000
_cell.angle_alpha   90.00
_cell.angle_beta   90.00
_cell.angle_gamma   90.00
#
_symmetry.space_group_name_H-M   'P 1'
#
loop_
_entity.id
_entity.type
_entity.pdbx_description
1 polymer ?
#
loop_
_entity_poly.entity_id
_entity_poly.type
_entity_poly.pdbx_seq_one_letter_code
_entity_poly.pdbx_strand_id
1 'polypeptide(L)'
;MKLIIVKTATYLSLFLPFISNSTPPNIDKAKVINIEAPLKNHISFNTFESLSSNEDGLVFNNDINSNSNLNNKAAKLIFAEVTGNEESQLQGVLGIKGQRANLVIANPNGISWKNGITNNINSLSLVAGKFERQYIKNKEKDNQLEPKKLEDYSQLKFSTQPDSLVTITQQQGNPILLSKINVFADQIKLQNTLNINAAIQNYISASGIGTLSPSEAVIKYSSKFKTDIPYIQGNQFELDEQAKLTGRNITLESHQYQCQDNFLCPQNKIDIKGLISAMSLSVRGDGDIMLSDKGAIKIGKNQQILIAQPPQ
;
A
#
# COMPACT_ATOMS: atom_id res chain seq x y z
N MET A 1 -5.01 3.19 70.52
CA MET A 1 -4.53 2.91 69.14
C MET A 1 -5.66 2.18 68.41
N LYS A 2 -6.39 2.86 67.51
CA LYS A 2 -7.59 2.31 66.83
C LYS A 2 -7.15 1.51 65.60
N LEU A 3 -7.52 0.24 65.55
CA LEU A 3 -7.22 -0.66 64.43
C LEU A 3 -8.20 -0.36 63.27
N ILE A 4 -7.67 0.05 62.12
CA ILE A 4 -8.44 0.27 60.90
C ILE A 4 -8.32 -0.99 60.04
N ILE A 5 -9.44 -1.68 59.81
CA ILE A 5 -9.52 -2.83 58.91
C ILE A 5 -9.88 -2.31 57.52
N VAL A 6 -8.96 -2.43 56.56
CA VAL A 6 -9.21 -2.12 55.14
C VAL A 6 -9.68 -3.40 54.46
N LYS A 7 -10.94 -3.44 54.01
CA LYS A 7 -11.45 -4.49 53.12
C LYS A 7 -11.09 -4.14 51.67
N THR A 8 -10.25 -4.95 51.04
CA THR A 8 -9.97 -4.85 49.60
C THR A 8 -11.12 -5.50 48.83
N ALA A 9 -11.83 -4.70 48.02
CA ALA A 9 -12.81 -5.21 47.07
C ALA A 9 -12.10 -5.64 45.79
N THR A 10 -12.13 -6.94 45.48
CA THR A 10 -11.71 -7.48 44.19
C THR A 10 -12.78 -7.17 43.15
N TYR A 11 -12.49 -6.24 42.25
CA TYR A 11 -13.33 -5.98 41.08
C TYR A 11 -13.05 -7.04 40.02
N LEU A 12 -14.02 -7.92 39.77
CA LEU A 12 -14.02 -8.81 38.61
C LEU A 12 -14.47 -7.99 37.39
N SER A 13 -13.51 -7.51 36.60
CA SER A 13 -13.80 -6.83 35.33
C SER A 13 -14.30 -7.85 34.30
N LEU A 14 -15.61 -7.85 34.06
CA LEU A 14 -16.22 -8.51 32.90
C LEU A 14 -15.75 -7.79 31.64
N PHE A 15 -14.76 -8.37 30.94
CA PHE A 15 -14.45 -8.01 29.56
C PHE A 15 -15.61 -8.48 28.68
N LEU A 16 -16.52 -7.57 28.35
CA LEU A 16 -17.44 -7.77 27.23
C LEU A 16 -16.64 -7.52 25.95
N PRO A 17 -16.44 -8.52 25.07
CA PRO A 17 -15.89 -8.25 23.76
C PRO A 17 -16.88 -7.33 23.04
N PHE A 18 -16.46 -6.10 22.71
CA PHE A 18 -17.17 -5.28 21.76
C PHE A 18 -17.12 -6.01 20.41
N ILE A 19 -18.13 -6.82 20.12
CA ILE A 19 -18.37 -7.33 18.79
C ILE A 19 -18.97 -6.16 18.01
N SER A 20 -18.14 -5.38 17.32
CA SER A 20 -18.63 -4.48 16.29
C SER A 20 -19.21 -5.34 15.18
N ASN A 21 -20.54 -5.49 15.15
CA ASN A 21 -21.25 -6.06 14.01
C ASN A 21 -21.17 -5.06 12.85
N SER A 22 -19.98 -4.91 12.25
CA SER A 22 -19.86 -4.25 10.96
C SER A 22 -20.51 -5.17 9.93
N THR A 23 -21.61 -4.72 9.33
CA THR A 23 -22.17 -5.37 8.14
C THR A 23 -21.09 -5.45 7.06
N PRO A 24 -20.96 -6.57 6.33
CA PRO A 24 -20.01 -6.67 5.23
C PRO A 24 -20.26 -5.53 4.23
N PRO A 25 -19.20 -4.96 3.63
CA PRO A 25 -19.34 -3.84 2.70
C PRO A 25 -20.17 -4.26 1.48
N ASN A 26 -21.13 -3.40 1.09
CA ASN A 26 -22.01 -3.65 -0.04
C ASN A 26 -21.53 -2.86 -1.28
N ILE A 27 -21.03 -3.59 -2.29
CA ILE A 27 -20.50 -2.97 -3.50
C ILE A 27 -21.50 -2.07 -4.24
N ASP A 28 -22.80 -2.34 -4.18
CA ASP A 28 -23.82 -1.55 -4.87
C ASP A 28 -24.05 -0.18 -4.21
N LYS A 29 -23.62 -0.04 -2.95
CA LYS A 29 -23.66 1.22 -2.19
C LYS A 29 -22.32 1.94 -2.14
N ALA A 30 -21.24 1.33 -2.65
CA ALA A 30 -19.94 1.93 -2.71
C ALA A 30 -19.96 3.23 -3.53
N LYS A 31 -19.15 4.22 -3.14
CA LYS A 31 -19.00 5.47 -3.90
C LYS A 31 -18.48 5.16 -5.30
N VAL A 32 -19.21 5.57 -6.33
CA VAL A 32 -18.79 5.37 -7.73
C VAL A 32 -18.15 6.64 -8.28
N ILE A 33 -16.99 6.50 -8.93
CA ILE A 33 -16.33 7.59 -9.66
C ILE A 33 -16.21 7.21 -11.13
N ASN A 34 -16.73 8.05 -12.02
CA ASN A 34 -16.48 7.93 -13.45
C ASN A 34 -15.04 8.35 -13.73
N ILE A 35 -14.25 7.43 -14.29
CA ILE A 35 -12.86 7.72 -14.67
C ILE A 35 -12.81 8.51 -15.97
N GLU A 36 -11.71 9.22 -16.19
CA GLU A 36 -11.42 9.91 -17.43
C GLU A 36 -11.12 8.95 -18.59
N ALA A 37 -11.28 9.45 -19.81
CA ALA A 37 -10.96 8.69 -21.02
C ALA A 37 -9.50 8.17 -20.97
N PRO A 38 -9.25 6.88 -21.23
CA PRO A 38 -7.88 6.40 -21.30
C PRO A 38 -7.14 6.99 -22.51
N LEU A 39 -5.89 7.42 -22.28
CA LEU A 39 -5.01 7.94 -23.32
C LEU A 39 -4.55 6.83 -24.30
N LYS A 40 -3.69 7.17 -25.26
CA LYS A 40 -3.16 6.21 -26.25
C LYS A 40 -2.46 5.02 -25.61
N ASN A 41 -1.75 5.23 -24.51
CA ASN A 41 -1.10 4.18 -23.72
C ASN A 41 -2.06 3.32 -22.87
N HIS A 42 -3.39 3.49 -23.02
CA HIS A 42 -4.44 2.77 -22.29
C HIS A 42 -4.53 3.09 -20.79
N ILE A 43 -3.89 4.16 -20.34
CA ILE A 43 -3.98 4.65 -18.97
C ILE A 43 -5.06 5.73 -18.89
N SER A 44 -5.99 5.56 -17.95
CA SER A 44 -6.87 6.65 -17.51
C SER A 44 -6.18 7.38 -16.35
N PHE A 45 -5.80 8.64 -16.57
CA PHE A 45 -5.21 9.51 -15.56
C PHE A 45 -6.31 10.33 -14.91
N ASN A 46 -6.45 10.22 -13.59
CA ASN A 46 -7.48 10.87 -12.80
C ASN A 46 -6.81 11.61 -11.65
N THR A 47 -7.11 12.90 -11.49
CA THR A 47 -6.53 13.75 -10.46
C THR A 47 -7.63 14.24 -9.53
N PHE A 48 -7.36 14.20 -8.23
CA PHE A 48 -8.30 14.55 -7.18
C PHE A 48 -7.67 15.47 -6.15
N GLU A 49 -8.39 16.49 -5.71
CA GLU A 49 -7.99 17.26 -4.52
C GLU A 49 -8.09 16.41 -3.25
N SER A 50 -9.08 15.51 -3.18
CA SER A 50 -9.22 14.51 -2.13
C SER A 50 -9.82 13.22 -2.66
N LEU A 51 -9.38 12.08 -2.12
CA LEU A 51 -9.88 10.77 -2.51
C LEU A 51 -10.09 9.90 -1.28
N SER A 52 -11.36 9.82 -0.87
CA SER A 52 -11.84 8.95 0.20
C SER A 52 -13.07 8.16 -0.27
N SER A 53 -13.25 6.99 0.31
CA SER A 53 -14.42 6.12 0.08
C SER A 53 -15.56 6.48 1.03
N ASN A 54 -16.73 5.86 0.84
CA ASN A 54 -17.71 5.73 1.93
C ASN A 54 -17.45 4.42 2.70
N GLU A 55 -18.33 4.07 3.64
CA GLU A 55 -18.23 2.86 4.47
C GLU A 55 -18.27 1.55 3.65
N ASP A 56 -18.97 1.57 2.52
CA ASP A 56 -19.14 0.42 1.64
C ASP A 56 -17.97 0.25 0.65
N GLY A 57 -17.37 1.34 0.20
CA GLY A 57 -16.25 1.26 -0.75
C GLY A 57 -16.06 2.45 -1.69
N LEU A 58 -15.16 2.23 -2.64
CA LEU A 58 -14.86 3.09 -3.75
C LEU A 58 -14.74 2.25 -5.03
N VAL A 59 -15.56 2.55 -6.02
CA VAL A 59 -15.62 1.86 -7.30
C VAL A 59 -15.29 2.82 -8.44
N PHE A 60 -14.28 2.49 -9.22
CA PHE A 60 -13.91 3.21 -10.44
C PHE A 60 -14.71 2.67 -11.62
N ASN A 61 -15.49 3.51 -12.29
CA ASN A 61 -16.37 3.11 -13.38
C ASN A 61 -15.62 3.06 -14.72
N ASN A 62 -15.18 1.86 -15.11
CA ASN A 62 -14.51 1.55 -16.38
C ASN A 62 -15.44 0.83 -17.38
N ASP A 63 -16.76 1.03 -17.23
CA ASP A 63 -17.77 0.45 -18.11
C ASP A 63 -18.11 1.42 -19.25
N ILE A 64 -17.81 1.01 -20.49
CA ILE A 64 -18.06 1.84 -21.69
C ILE A 64 -19.54 2.16 -21.92
N ASN A 65 -20.45 1.36 -21.34
CA ASN A 65 -21.88 1.58 -21.50
C ASN A 65 -22.46 2.56 -20.48
N SER A 66 -21.82 2.72 -19.32
CA SER A 66 -22.32 3.59 -18.24
C SER A 66 -21.42 4.76 -17.89
N ASN A 67 -20.16 4.79 -18.35
CA ASN A 67 -19.27 5.94 -18.25
C ASN A 67 -19.09 6.60 -19.62
N SER A 68 -19.76 7.72 -19.84
CA SER A 68 -19.72 8.51 -21.07
C SER A 68 -18.34 9.08 -21.39
N ASN A 69 -17.43 9.19 -20.42
CA ASN A 69 -16.09 9.74 -20.64
C ASN A 69 -15.21 8.79 -21.48
N LEU A 70 -15.53 7.49 -21.52
CA LEU A 70 -14.61 6.48 -22.06
C LEU A 70 -14.50 6.45 -23.58
N ASN A 71 -15.38 7.14 -24.32
CA ASN A 71 -15.36 7.17 -25.79
C ASN A 71 -15.24 5.76 -26.42
N ASN A 72 -16.00 4.80 -25.90
CA ASN A 72 -15.98 3.37 -26.29
C ASN A 72 -14.64 2.63 -26.08
N LYS A 73 -13.74 3.15 -25.24
CA LYS A 73 -12.46 2.53 -24.91
C LYS A 73 -12.27 2.45 -23.40
N ALA A 74 -12.26 1.24 -22.86
CA ALA A 74 -11.93 1.03 -21.45
C ALA A 74 -10.43 1.15 -21.18
N ALA A 75 -10.09 1.57 -19.96
CA ALA A 75 -8.72 1.65 -19.49
C ALA A 75 -8.16 0.25 -19.18
N LYS A 76 -6.85 0.05 -19.41
CA LYS A 76 -6.10 -1.12 -18.92
C LYS A 76 -5.44 -0.84 -17.57
N LEU A 77 -5.16 0.44 -17.29
CA LEU A 77 -4.69 0.93 -16.00
C LEU A 77 -5.46 2.19 -15.64
N ILE A 78 -5.96 2.24 -14.42
CA ILE A 78 -6.60 3.41 -13.80
C ILE A 78 -5.60 3.98 -12.82
N PHE A 79 -5.18 5.21 -13.05
CA PHE A 79 -4.27 5.96 -12.20
C PHE A 79 -5.04 7.06 -11.51
N ALA A 80 -5.15 7.00 -10.18
CA ALA A 80 -5.80 7.97 -9.33
C ALA A 80 -4.74 8.69 -8.49
N GLU A 81 -4.51 9.96 -8.78
CA GLU A 81 -3.54 10.81 -8.09
C GLU A 81 -4.27 11.81 -7.19
N VAL A 82 -3.85 11.90 -5.94
CA VAL A 82 -4.28 12.98 -5.04
C VAL A 82 -3.24 14.09 -5.06
N THR A 83 -3.68 15.31 -5.33
CA THR A 83 -2.84 16.53 -5.40
C THR A 83 -3.06 17.49 -4.24
N GLY A 84 -4.13 17.31 -3.46
CA GLY A 84 -4.35 18.08 -2.23
C GLY A 84 -3.42 17.61 -1.10
N ASN A 85 -3.72 18.07 0.12
CA ASN A 85 -2.85 17.88 1.29
C ASN A 85 -3.39 16.84 2.29
N GLU A 86 -4.51 16.19 1.98
CA GLU A 86 -5.18 15.25 2.88
C GLU A 86 -4.83 13.80 2.56
N GLU A 87 -4.75 12.98 3.61
CA GLU A 87 -4.61 11.53 3.50
C GLU A 87 -5.84 10.90 2.82
N SER A 88 -5.64 9.84 2.03
CA SER A 88 -6.73 9.04 1.49
C SER A 88 -7.27 8.08 2.53
N GLN A 89 -8.52 8.30 2.97
CA GLN A 89 -9.22 7.41 3.90
C GLN A 89 -10.15 6.48 3.13
N LEU A 90 -9.73 5.21 3.01
CA LEU A 90 -10.44 4.17 2.28
C LEU A 90 -11.00 3.13 3.26
N GLN A 91 -12.18 2.64 2.95
CA GLN A 91 -12.93 1.65 3.71
C GLN A 91 -13.61 0.68 2.75
N GLY A 92 -13.79 -0.57 3.16
CA GLY A 92 -14.60 -1.53 2.41
C GLY A 92 -14.01 -1.87 1.05
N VAL A 93 -14.90 -1.96 0.04
CA VAL A 93 -14.54 -2.44 -1.30
C VAL A 93 -13.69 -1.42 -2.05
N LEU A 94 -12.56 -1.85 -2.60
CA LEU A 94 -11.95 -1.18 -3.75
C LEU A 94 -12.32 -1.96 -5.02
N GLY A 95 -12.97 -1.28 -5.97
CA GLY A 95 -13.58 -1.96 -7.11
C GLY A 95 -13.40 -1.28 -8.45
N ILE A 96 -13.58 -2.05 -9.52
CA ILE A 96 -13.72 -1.55 -10.88
C ILE A 96 -15.04 -2.06 -11.48
N LYS A 97 -15.91 -1.16 -11.91
CA LYS A 97 -17.10 -1.53 -12.68
C LYS A 97 -16.74 -1.63 -14.17
N GLY A 98 -17.30 -2.61 -14.88
CA GLY A 98 -17.01 -2.83 -16.30
C GLY A 98 -15.74 -3.63 -16.54
N GLN A 99 -14.91 -3.21 -17.48
CA GLN A 99 -13.74 -3.98 -17.88
C GLN A 99 -12.68 -4.00 -16.75
N ARG A 100 -12.21 -5.20 -16.39
CA ARG A 100 -11.13 -5.43 -15.42
C ARG A 100 -9.87 -4.66 -15.82
N ALA A 101 -9.26 -3.96 -14.88
CA ALA A 101 -8.03 -3.20 -15.10
C ALA A 101 -7.08 -3.26 -13.90
N ASN A 102 -5.88 -2.72 -14.07
CA ASN A 102 -4.97 -2.41 -12.96
C ASN A 102 -5.40 -1.11 -12.29
N LEU A 103 -5.28 -1.01 -10.96
CA LEU A 103 -5.59 0.19 -10.20
C LEU A 103 -4.35 0.67 -9.45
N VAL A 104 -4.05 1.95 -9.57
CA VAL A 104 -3.00 2.63 -8.83
C VAL A 104 -3.63 3.83 -8.14
N ILE A 105 -3.54 3.87 -6.80
CA ILE A 105 -3.91 5.03 -5.99
C ILE A 105 -2.63 5.63 -5.44
N ALA A 106 -2.32 6.86 -5.81
CA ALA A 106 -1.14 7.60 -5.40
C ALA A 106 -1.53 8.83 -4.60
N ASN A 107 -1.10 8.91 -3.34
CA ASN A 107 -1.32 10.05 -2.48
C ASN A 107 -0.07 10.29 -1.60
N PRO A 108 0.71 11.35 -1.84
CA PRO A 108 1.93 11.61 -1.06
C PRO A 108 1.66 11.84 0.43
N ASN A 109 0.44 12.26 0.82
CA ASN A 109 0.07 12.51 2.22
C ASN A 109 -0.25 11.23 3.01
N GLY A 110 -0.31 10.08 2.33
CA GLY A 110 -0.59 8.78 2.94
C GLY A 110 -1.92 8.16 2.50
N ILE A 111 -2.08 6.88 2.83
CA ILE A 111 -3.26 6.07 2.50
C ILE A 111 -3.59 5.13 3.66
N SER A 112 -4.81 5.21 4.18
CA SER A 112 -5.37 4.20 5.08
C SER A 112 -6.46 3.41 4.38
N TRP A 113 -6.43 2.09 4.52
CA TRP A 113 -7.48 1.21 4.01
C TRP A 113 -7.97 0.26 5.10
N LYS A 114 -9.22 0.43 5.51
CA LYS A 114 -9.86 -0.33 6.60
C LYS A 114 -10.86 -1.34 6.05
N ASN A 115 -10.84 -2.56 6.60
CA ASN A 115 -11.78 -3.63 6.27
C ASN A 115 -11.87 -3.87 4.75
N GLY A 116 -10.71 -4.00 4.13
CA GLY A 116 -10.55 -4.04 2.69
C GLY A 116 -11.07 -5.32 2.05
N ILE A 117 -11.76 -5.16 0.92
CA ILE A 117 -12.08 -6.23 -0.05
C ILE A 117 -11.84 -5.67 -1.45
N THR A 118 -11.45 -6.51 -2.40
CA THR A 118 -11.24 -6.09 -3.78
C THR A 118 -12.27 -6.70 -4.72
N ASN A 119 -12.77 -5.91 -5.67
CA ASN A 119 -13.67 -6.39 -6.71
C ASN A 119 -13.17 -6.03 -8.10
N ASN A 120 -13.03 -7.03 -8.98
CA ASN A 120 -12.70 -6.82 -10.40
C ASN A 120 -11.41 -6.00 -10.67
N ILE A 121 -10.44 -6.05 -9.75
CA ILE A 121 -9.11 -5.44 -9.90
C ILE A 121 -8.09 -6.53 -10.27
N ASN A 122 -7.26 -6.27 -11.29
CA ASN A 122 -6.18 -7.17 -11.67
C ASN A 122 -4.95 -7.05 -10.76
N SER A 123 -4.39 -5.85 -10.68
CA SER A 123 -3.29 -5.47 -9.81
C SER A 123 -3.70 -4.23 -9.04
N LEU A 124 -3.46 -4.20 -7.72
CA LEU A 124 -3.67 -3.03 -6.89
C LEU A 124 -2.32 -2.45 -6.46
N SER A 125 -2.12 -1.15 -6.66
CA SER A 125 -0.97 -0.44 -6.12
C SER A 125 -1.42 0.70 -5.22
N LEU A 126 -1.03 0.65 -3.95
CA LEU A 126 -1.21 1.74 -2.99
C LEU A 126 0.14 2.44 -2.82
N VAL A 127 0.19 3.70 -3.22
CA VAL A 127 1.42 4.47 -3.31
C VAL A 127 1.32 5.73 -2.46
N ALA A 128 1.92 5.73 -1.28
CA ALA A 128 2.14 6.94 -0.49
C ALA A 128 3.40 7.67 -0.99
N GLY A 129 3.34 8.17 -2.21
CA GLY A 129 4.46 8.87 -2.85
C GLY A 129 3.97 9.84 -3.92
N LYS A 130 4.77 10.88 -4.17
CA LYS A 130 4.48 11.90 -5.16
C LYS A 130 4.75 11.34 -6.56
N PHE A 131 3.80 11.52 -7.47
CA PHE A 131 3.99 11.16 -8.87
C PHE A 131 4.86 12.20 -9.59
N GLU A 132 5.97 11.73 -10.14
CA GLU A 132 6.97 12.58 -10.79
C GLU A 132 6.64 12.81 -12.26
N ARG A 133 6.38 14.08 -12.62
CA ARG A 133 6.23 14.49 -14.01
C ARG A 133 7.58 14.41 -14.74
N GLN A 134 7.57 13.90 -15.96
CA GLN A 134 8.75 13.73 -16.81
C GLN A 134 8.89 14.92 -17.76
N TYR A 135 10.13 15.29 -18.07
CA TYR A 135 10.45 16.39 -18.98
C TYR A 135 11.40 15.92 -20.08
N ILE A 136 11.28 16.48 -21.28
CA ILE A 136 12.15 16.23 -22.42
C ILE A 136 12.89 17.52 -22.80
N LYS A 137 14.11 17.38 -23.35
CA LYS A 137 14.85 18.54 -23.89
C LYS A 137 14.18 19.03 -25.16
N ASN A 138 13.92 20.33 -25.24
CA ASN A 138 13.52 20.97 -26.49
C ASN A 138 14.75 20.97 -27.43
N LYS A 139 14.58 20.43 -28.64
CA LYS A 139 15.65 20.35 -29.66
C LYS A 139 15.84 21.64 -30.46
N GLU A 140 14.85 22.52 -30.42
CA GLU A 140 14.79 23.80 -31.16
C GLU A 140 15.19 24.99 -30.30
N LYS A 141 15.06 24.88 -28.98
CA LYS A 141 15.47 25.91 -28.00
C LYS A 141 16.48 25.30 -27.03
N ASP A 142 17.74 25.68 -27.23
CA ASP A 142 18.85 25.10 -26.49
C ASP A 142 18.65 25.26 -24.97
N ASN A 143 18.82 24.16 -24.23
CA ASN A 143 18.66 24.06 -22.77
C ASN A 143 17.26 24.30 -22.16
N GLN A 144 16.17 24.32 -22.92
CA GLN A 144 14.81 24.37 -22.34
C GLN A 144 14.21 22.96 -22.13
N LEU A 145 13.65 22.71 -20.95
CA LEU A 145 12.89 21.49 -20.63
C LEU A 145 11.40 21.71 -20.86
N GLU A 146 10.74 20.74 -21.48
CA GLU A 146 9.29 20.75 -21.71
C GLU A 146 8.62 19.53 -21.09
N PRO A 147 7.39 19.67 -20.53
CA PRO A 147 6.66 18.54 -19.98
C PRO A 147 6.42 17.47 -21.05
N LYS A 148 6.83 16.25 -20.74
CA LYS A 148 6.51 15.08 -21.57
C LYS A 148 5.01 14.79 -21.44
N LYS A 149 4.35 14.49 -22.55
CA LYS A 149 2.93 14.10 -22.55
C LYS A 149 2.74 12.79 -21.80
N LEU A 150 1.66 12.70 -21.01
CA LEU A 150 1.34 11.51 -20.22
C LEU A 150 1.16 10.25 -21.08
N GLU A 151 0.69 10.40 -22.33
CA GLU A 151 0.55 9.29 -23.27
C GLU A 151 1.89 8.64 -23.69
N ASP A 152 3.00 9.36 -23.52
CA ASP A 152 4.35 8.90 -23.90
C ASP A 152 5.11 8.27 -22.71
N TYR A 153 4.49 8.14 -21.55
CA TYR A 153 5.14 7.60 -20.35
C TYR A 153 5.29 6.08 -20.49
N SER A 154 6.52 5.60 -20.53
CA SER A 154 6.85 4.17 -20.48
C SER A 154 6.74 3.59 -19.08
N GLN A 155 6.91 4.44 -18.06
CA GLN A 155 6.84 4.11 -16.65
C GLN A 155 6.25 5.29 -15.87
N LEU A 156 5.53 4.99 -14.79
CA LEU A 156 5.11 5.98 -13.80
C LEU A 156 6.15 6.02 -12.69
N LYS A 157 6.68 7.19 -12.35
CA LYS A 157 7.74 7.34 -11.35
C LYS A 157 7.17 7.98 -10.08
N PHE A 158 7.54 7.44 -8.93
CA PHE A 158 7.08 7.91 -7.62
C PHE A 158 8.28 8.20 -6.72
N SER A 159 8.16 9.24 -5.91
CA SER A 159 9.10 9.53 -4.82
C SER A 159 8.36 9.48 -3.48
N THR A 160 8.85 8.70 -2.54
CA THR A 160 8.34 8.76 -1.17
C THR A 160 8.88 10.00 -0.48
N GLN A 161 8.09 10.57 0.41
CA GLN A 161 8.54 11.61 1.34
C GLN A 161 8.70 10.97 2.72
N PRO A 162 9.61 11.48 3.56
CA PRO A 162 9.68 11.02 4.94
C PRO A 162 8.32 11.09 5.63
N ASP A 163 8.00 10.08 6.44
CA ASP A 163 6.71 9.88 7.14
C ASP A 163 5.49 9.55 6.27
N SER A 164 5.64 9.40 4.95
CA SER A 164 4.52 8.95 4.11
C SER A 164 4.08 7.54 4.50
N LEU A 165 2.82 7.40 4.94
CA LEU A 165 2.33 6.17 5.57
C LEU A 165 1.28 5.47 4.70
N VAL A 166 1.43 4.16 4.53
CA VAL A 166 0.32 3.28 4.14
C VAL A 166 -0.05 2.38 5.31
N THR A 167 -1.33 2.43 5.71
CA THR A 167 -1.87 1.53 6.73
C THR A 167 -3.00 0.69 6.16
N ILE A 168 -2.91 -0.63 6.27
CA ILE A 168 -4.00 -1.55 5.91
C ILE A 168 -4.43 -2.30 7.17
N THR A 169 -5.71 -2.18 7.53
CA THR A 169 -6.24 -2.82 8.74
C THR A 169 -7.48 -3.65 8.43
N GLN A 170 -7.63 -4.77 9.12
CA GLN A 170 -8.77 -5.66 8.98
C GLN A 170 -9.28 -6.06 10.37
N GLN A 171 -10.55 -5.82 10.67
CA GLN A 171 -11.15 -6.26 11.94
C GLN A 171 -11.58 -7.72 11.88
N GLN A 172 -12.15 -8.13 10.74
CA GLN A 172 -12.57 -9.50 10.47
C GLN A 172 -11.63 -10.08 9.41
N GLY A 173 -10.90 -11.15 9.72
CA GLY A 173 -9.80 -11.71 8.89
C GLY A 173 -10.19 -12.32 7.53
N ASN A 174 -11.24 -11.79 6.91
CA ASN A 174 -11.64 -12.04 5.53
C ASN A 174 -10.45 -11.79 4.60
N PRO A 175 -10.20 -12.66 3.62
CA PRO A 175 -9.04 -12.52 2.75
C PRO A 175 -9.25 -11.41 1.72
N ILE A 176 -8.25 -10.54 1.55
CA ILE A 176 -8.11 -9.68 0.38
C ILE A 176 -7.52 -10.53 -0.76
N LEU A 177 -8.30 -10.74 -1.83
CA LEU A 177 -7.95 -11.63 -2.94
C LEU A 177 -7.59 -10.83 -4.20
N LEU A 178 -6.33 -10.94 -4.62
CA LEU A 178 -5.79 -10.22 -5.77
C LEU A 178 -4.83 -11.11 -6.58
N SER A 179 -4.55 -10.74 -7.83
CA SER A 179 -3.44 -11.37 -8.56
C SER A 179 -2.10 -10.79 -8.10
N LYS A 180 -2.05 -9.46 -7.97
CA LYS A 180 -0.87 -8.72 -7.52
C LYS A 180 -1.27 -7.57 -6.58
N ILE A 181 -0.44 -7.31 -5.58
CA ILE A 181 -0.52 -6.10 -4.77
C ILE A 181 0.86 -5.46 -4.66
N ASN A 182 0.91 -4.14 -4.81
CA ASN A 182 2.09 -3.33 -4.56
C ASN A 182 1.75 -2.30 -3.46
N VAL A 183 2.61 -2.20 -2.45
CA VAL A 183 2.52 -1.15 -1.43
C VAL A 183 3.84 -0.40 -1.41
N PHE A 184 3.81 0.90 -1.67
CA PHE A 184 4.99 1.75 -1.78
C PHE A 184 4.81 3.01 -0.93
N ALA A 185 5.62 3.15 0.12
CA ALA A 185 5.52 4.25 1.09
C ALA A 185 6.87 4.43 1.80
N ASP A 186 7.00 5.42 2.66
CA ASP A 186 8.08 5.45 3.65
C ASP A 186 7.78 4.46 4.79
N GLN A 187 6.57 4.51 5.35
CA GLN A 187 6.12 3.59 6.38
C GLN A 187 4.95 2.74 5.89
N ILE A 188 5.00 1.45 6.21
CA ILE A 188 3.94 0.50 5.85
C ILE A 188 3.54 -0.29 7.09
N LYS A 189 2.26 -0.20 7.46
CA LYS A 189 1.69 -0.91 8.62
C LYS A 189 0.56 -1.82 8.18
N LEU A 190 0.75 -3.12 8.40
CA LEU A 190 -0.22 -4.17 8.09
C LEU A 190 -0.73 -4.75 9.41
N GLN A 191 -1.96 -4.39 9.81
CA GLN A 191 -2.39 -4.52 11.22
C GLN A 191 -3.62 -5.39 11.42
N ASN A 192 -3.81 -5.83 12.67
CA ASN A 192 -4.94 -6.63 13.15
C ASN A 192 -5.01 -7.99 12.42
N THR A 193 -6.22 -8.46 12.10
CA THR A 193 -6.45 -9.78 11.49
C THR A 193 -6.26 -9.79 9.96
N LEU A 194 -5.50 -8.84 9.43
CA LEU A 194 -5.30 -8.66 7.99
C LEU A 194 -4.85 -9.95 7.32
N ASN A 195 -5.50 -10.32 6.22
CA ASN A 195 -5.19 -11.53 5.48
C ASN A 195 -5.11 -11.21 3.99
N ILE A 196 -3.91 -10.95 3.48
CA ILE A 196 -3.69 -10.69 2.05
C ILE A 196 -3.30 -12.00 1.38
N ASN A 197 -3.99 -12.35 0.30
CA ASN A 197 -3.65 -13.47 -0.56
C ASN A 197 -3.53 -13.00 -2.01
N ALA A 198 -2.28 -12.79 -2.44
CA ALA A 198 -1.95 -12.43 -3.82
C ALA A 198 -1.44 -13.65 -4.60
N ALA A 199 -2.18 -14.08 -5.62
CA ALA A 199 -1.88 -15.32 -6.35
C ALA A 199 -0.51 -15.32 -7.06
N ILE A 200 0.01 -14.15 -7.44
CA ILE A 200 1.25 -14.02 -8.22
C ILE A 200 2.32 -13.27 -7.43
N GLN A 201 2.01 -12.08 -6.92
CA GLN A 201 3.04 -11.21 -6.35
C GLN A 201 2.52 -10.29 -5.25
N ASN A 202 3.27 -10.22 -4.15
CA ASN A 202 3.24 -9.11 -3.21
C ASN A 202 4.56 -8.35 -3.34
N TYR A 203 4.49 -7.05 -3.62
CA TYR A 203 5.66 -6.17 -3.59
C TYR A 203 5.44 -5.09 -2.54
N ILE A 204 6.29 -5.08 -1.52
CA ILE A 204 6.21 -4.13 -0.42
C ILE A 204 7.56 -3.43 -0.39
N SER A 205 7.56 -2.13 -0.67
CA SER A 205 8.79 -1.34 -0.70
C SER A 205 8.62 -0.09 0.14
N ALA A 206 9.50 0.05 1.11
CA ALA A 206 9.42 1.06 2.16
C ALA A 206 10.62 2.00 2.06
N SER A 207 10.52 3.01 1.17
CA SER A 207 11.47 4.12 0.87
C SER A 207 11.78 4.31 -0.63
N GLY A 208 12.23 5.52 -0.96
CA GLY A 208 13.04 5.80 -2.14
C GLY A 208 12.24 6.27 -3.36
N ILE A 209 12.80 5.97 -4.53
CA ILE A 209 12.17 6.25 -5.83
C ILE A 209 11.73 4.93 -6.43
N GLY A 210 10.44 4.83 -6.74
CA GLY A 210 9.81 3.67 -7.37
C GLY A 210 9.41 3.96 -8.81
N THR A 211 9.42 2.93 -9.65
CA THR A 211 8.86 3.00 -11.00
C THR A 211 7.85 1.89 -11.20
N LEU A 212 6.69 2.22 -11.78
CA LEU A 212 5.66 1.28 -12.16
C LEU A 212 5.63 1.15 -13.68
N SER A 213 5.74 -0.08 -14.18
CA SER A 213 5.45 -0.39 -15.58
C SER A 213 3.94 -0.52 -15.79
N PRO A 214 3.30 0.27 -16.67
CA PRO A 214 1.86 0.20 -16.88
C PRO A 214 1.36 -1.16 -17.40
N SER A 215 2.21 -1.88 -18.16
CA SER A 215 1.88 -3.20 -18.72
C SER A 215 2.01 -4.31 -17.69
N GLU A 216 3.05 -4.27 -16.85
CA GLU A 216 3.28 -5.31 -15.83
C GLU A 216 2.46 -5.06 -14.55
N ALA A 217 2.12 -3.79 -14.29
CA ALA A 217 1.51 -3.28 -13.06
C ALA A 217 2.25 -3.75 -11.79
N VAL A 218 3.58 -3.68 -11.85
CA VAL A 218 4.51 -3.99 -10.78
C VAL A 218 5.36 -2.76 -10.52
N ILE A 219 5.51 -2.41 -9.24
CA ILE A 219 6.46 -1.38 -8.80
C ILE A 219 7.83 -2.04 -8.65
N LYS A 220 8.88 -1.33 -9.07
CA LYS A 220 10.27 -1.68 -8.84
C LYS A 220 10.98 -0.47 -8.27
N TYR A 221 11.76 -0.71 -7.22
CA TYR A 221 12.71 0.26 -6.71
C TYR A 221 13.69 0.67 -7.80
N SER A 222 13.98 1.96 -7.86
CA SER A 222 14.90 2.55 -8.83
C SER A 222 16.17 3.07 -8.17
N SER A 223 16.05 3.92 -7.14
CA SER A 223 17.19 4.56 -6.50
C SER A 223 16.83 5.10 -5.13
N LYS A 224 17.86 5.42 -4.33
CA LYS A 224 17.69 6.07 -3.03
C LYS A 224 17.08 7.47 -3.25
N PHE A 225 16.24 7.88 -2.32
CA PHE A 225 15.76 9.26 -2.25
C PHE A 225 16.75 10.07 -1.42
N LYS A 226 17.06 11.28 -1.88
CA LYS A 226 17.99 12.19 -1.19
C LYS A 226 17.16 13.18 -0.38
N THR A 227 17.45 13.28 0.92
CA THR A 227 16.80 14.22 1.84
C THR A 227 17.84 15.11 2.49
N ASP A 228 17.53 16.40 2.59
CA ASP A 228 18.34 17.37 3.33
C ASP A 228 17.83 17.55 4.78
N ILE A 229 16.69 16.93 5.12
CA ILE A 229 16.10 16.96 6.46
C ILE A 229 16.60 15.74 7.25
N PRO A 230 17.14 15.93 8.48
CA PRO A 230 17.50 14.82 9.35
C PRO A 230 16.24 14.05 9.75
N TYR A 231 16.28 12.72 9.62
CA TYR A 231 15.11 11.87 9.78
C TYR A 231 15.37 10.81 10.85
N ILE A 232 14.51 10.69 11.86
CA ILE A 232 14.74 9.86 13.05
C ILE A 232 13.55 8.92 13.30
N GLN A 233 13.09 8.20 12.27
CA GLN A 233 12.12 7.11 12.48
C GLN A 233 12.66 5.77 12.01
N GLY A 234 12.47 4.76 12.86
CA GLY A 234 13.20 3.49 12.79
C GLY A 234 12.47 2.30 12.18
N ASN A 235 11.18 2.39 11.82
CA ASN A 235 10.43 1.24 11.28
C ASN A 235 9.74 1.61 9.96
N GLN A 236 10.10 0.92 8.89
CA GLN A 236 9.63 1.20 7.53
C GLN A 236 8.57 0.17 7.08
N PHE A 237 8.59 -1.05 7.64
CA PHE A 237 7.55 -2.05 7.45
C PHE A 237 7.23 -2.77 8.77
N GLU A 238 5.95 -2.88 9.10
CA GLU A 238 5.44 -3.64 10.24
C GLU A 238 4.30 -4.57 9.81
N LEU A 239 4.44 -5.87 10.09
CA LEU A 239 3.39 -6.88 9.98
C LEU A 239 2.97 -7.35 11.37
N ASP A 240 1.75 -7.03 11.77
CA ASP A 240 1.20 -7.33 13.10
C ASP A 240 1.02 -8.83 13.38
N GLU A 241 0.91 -9.21 14.65
CA GLU A 241 0.92 -10.61 15.14
C GLU A 241 -0.14 -11.50 14.48
N GLN A 242 -1.31 -10.94 14.20
CA GLN A 242 -2.43 -11.68 13.62
C GLN A 242 -2.51 -11.53 12.09
N ALA A 243 -1.65 -10.69 11.51
CA ALA A 243 -1.66 -10.40 10.10
C ALA A 243 -0.96 -11.51 9.30
N LYS A 244 -1.47 -11.76 8.10
CA LYS A 244 -1.02 -12.80 7.18
C LYS A 244 -0.80 -12.21 5.80
N LEU A 245 0.39 -12.41 5.26
CA LEU A 245 0.75 -12.07 3.90
C LEU A 245 1.09 -13.35 3.13
N THR A 246 0.22 -13.71 2.18
CA THR A 246 0.35 -14.92 1.37
C THR A 246 0.52 -14.57 -0.09
N GLY A 247 1.41 -15.28 -0.78
CA GLY A 247 1.45 -15.24 -2.24
C GLY A 247 2.51 -16.12 -2.86
N ARG A 248 2.59 -16.16 -4.18
CA ARG A 248 3.64 -16.96 -4.85
C ARG A 248 5.01 -16.33 -4.68
N ASN A 249 5.13 -15.06 -5.05
CA ASN A 249 6.35 -14.29 -4.90
C ASN A 249 6.10 -13.14 -3.93
N ILE A 250 6.91 -13.03 -2.88
CA ILE A 250 6.87 -11.89 -1.97
C ILE A 250 8.23 -11.20 -2.06
N THR A 251 8.22 -9.90 -2.33
CA THR A 251 9.41 -9.05 -2.25
C THR A 251 9.18 -8.00 -1.19
N LEU A 252 10.04 -7.99 -0.18
CA LEU A 252 10.14 -6.94 0.82
C LEU A 252 11.39 -6.13 0.51
N GLU A 253 11.26 -4.81 0.43
CA GLU A 253 12.35 -3.93 0.06
C GLU A 253 12.38 -2.71 0.98
N SER A 254 13.54 -2.40 1.55
CA SER A 254 13.71 -1.20 2.38
C SER A 254 15.15 -0.70 2.26
N HIS A 255 15.31 0.55 1.81
CA HIS A 255 16.60 1.19 1.56
C HIS A 255 16.72 2.47 2.38
N GLN A 256 17.85 2.69 3.03
CA GLN A 256 18.10 3.93 3.74
C GLN A 256 18.09 5.12 2.77
N TYR A 257 17.54 6.24 3.23
CA TYR A 257 17.68 7.51 2.55
C TYR A 257 19.14 7.90 2.39
N GLN A 258 19.43 8.69 1.35
CA GLN A 258 20.72 9.35 1.23
C GLN A 258 20.66 10.66 2.03
N CYS A 259 21.12 10.63 3.28
CA CYS A 259 21.23 11.82 4.13
C CYS A 259 22.58 12.50 3.95
N GLN A 260 22.64 13.80 4.24
CA GLN A 260 23.88 14.57 4.18
C GLN A 260 24.86 14.17 5.30
N ASP A 261 24.35 13.87 6.50
CA ASP A 261 25.12 13.42 7.66
C ASP A 261 24.74 11.99 8.05
N ASN A 262 25.67 11.05 7.92
CA ASN A 262 25.43 9.61 8.18
C ASN A 262 24.93 9.30 9.61
N PHE A 263 25.28 10.11 10.61
CA PHE A 263 24.84 9.90 12.00
C PHE A 263 23.34 10.14 12.23
N LEU A 264 22.68 10.82 11.29
CA LEU A 264 21.26 11.15 11.34
C LEU A 264 20.44 10.34 10.33
N CYS A 265 21.05 9.34 9.67
CA CYS A 265 20.31 8.37 8.88
C CYS A 265 19.76 7.27 9.80
N PRO A 266 18.44 7.09 9.88
CA PRO A 266 17.87 6.05 10.71
C PRO A 266 18.12 4.69 10.06
N GLN A 267 18.31 3.68 10.90
CA GLN A 267 18.30 2.30 10.45
C GLN A 267 16.86 1.90 10.14
N ASN A 268 16.63 1.45 8.91
CA ASN A 268 15.34 0.94 8.50
C ASN A 268 15.11 -0.44 9.13
N LYS A 269 13.90 -0.68 9.65
CA LYS A 269 13.51 -1.99 10.16
C LYS A 269 12.30 -2.56 9.43
N ILE A 270 12.37 -3.86 9.18
CA ILE A 270 11.30 -4.72 8.70
C ILE A 270 10.91 -5.61 9.90
N ASP A 271 9.83 -5.25 10.60
CA ASP A 271 9.33 -5.94 11.78
C ASP A 271 8.20 -6.91 11.40
N ILE A 272 8.47 -8.21 11.52
CA ILE A 272 7.55 -9.28 11.15
C ILE A 272 7.10 -9.98 12.44
N LYS A 273 5.89 -9.66 12.88
CA LYS A 273 5.23 -10.29 14.03
C LYS A 273 4.21 -11.34 13.63
N GLY A 274 3.65 -11.22 12.43
CA GLY A 274 2.67 -12.12 11.85
C GLY A 274 3.27 -13.23 10.98
N LEU A 275 2.45 -13.73 10.04
CA LEU A 275 2.82 -14.84 9.15
C LEU A 275 3.04 -14.35 7.72
N ILE A 276 4.21 -14.65 7.16
CA ILE A 276 4.47 -14.55 5.72
C ILE A 276 4.50 -15.97 5.14
N SER A 277 3.77 -16.21 4.06
CA SER A 277 3.75 -17.50 3.36
C SER A 277 4.00 -17.29 1.87
N ALA A 278 5.14 -17.76 1.38
CA ALA A 278 5.57 -17.57 0.00
C ALA A 278 6.09 -18.85 -0.65
N MET A 279 5.96 -18.99 -1.97
CA MET A 279 6.81 -19.95 -2.70
C MET A 279 8.25 -19.42 -2.83
N SER A 280 8.38 -18.12 -3.08
CA SER A 280 9.66 -17.41 -3.16
C SER A 280 9.57 -16.11 -2.37
N LEU A 281 10.51 -15.90 -1.45
CA LEU A 281 10.68 -14.64 -0.72
C LEU A 281 12.00 -13.99 -1.14
N SER A 282 11.95 -12.70 -1.48
CA SER A 282 13.14 -11.85 -1.67
C SER A 282 13.08 -10.74 -0.64
N VAL A 283 14.18 -10.50 0.07
CA VAL A 283 14.35 -9.28 0.87
C VAL A 283 15.51 -8.49 0.29
N ARG A 284 15.34 -7.18 0.12
CA ARG A 284 16.29 -6.29 -0.56
C ARG A 284 16.50 -5.01 0.21
N GLY A 285 17.71 -4.48 0.11
CA GLY A 285 18.13 -3.22 0.73
C GLY A 285 19.02 -3.43 1.95
N ASP A 286 19.13 -2.40 2.78
CA ASP A 286 20.06 -2.26 3.91
C ASP A 286 19.33 -2.13 5.26
N GLY A 287 18.02 -2.41 5.28
CA GLY A 287 17.24 -2.49 6.51
C GLY A 287 17.41 -3.82 7.26
N ASP A 288 17.36 -3.75 8.59
CA ASP A 288 17.37 -4.92 9.47
C ASP A 288 16.02 -5.65 9.41
N ILE A 289 16.08 -6.98 9.31
CA ILE A 289 14.89 -7.84 9.38
C ILE A 289 14.80 -8.38 10.80
N MET A 290 13.72 -8.04 11.49
CA MET A 290 13.42 -8.53 12.84
C MET A 290 12.20 -9.45 12.77
N LEU A 291 12.34 -10.66 13.33
CA LEU A 291 11.24 -11.60 13.54
C LEU A 291 10.93 -11.59 15.03
N SER A 292 9.69 -11.29 15.40
CA SER A 292 9.26 -11.43 16.81
C SER A 292 9.05 -12.90 17.17
N ASP A 293 8.86 -13.19 18.47
CA ASP A 293 8.62 -14.55 18.98
C ASP A 293 7.43 -15.27 18.31
N LYS A 294 6.46 -14.51 17.79
CA LYS A 294 5.29 -15.04 17.06
C LYS A 294 5.42 -14.92 15.54
N GLY A 295 6.42 -14.18 15.07
CA GLY A 295 6.71 -13.98 13.65
C GLY A 295 7.16 -15.27 12.98
N ALA A 296 6.58 -15.56 11.81
CA ALA A 296 6.94 -16.76 11.05
C ALA A 296 6.98 -16.49 9.55
N ILE A 297 7.98 -17.06 8.89
CA ILE A 297 8.10 -17.06 7.43
C ILE A 297 8.07 -18.50 6.94
N LYS A 298 7.09 -18.84 6.09
CA LYS A 298 6.97 -20.13 5.42
C LYS A 298 7.39 -20.00 3.96
N ILE A 299 8.39 -20.77 3.55
CA ILE A 299 8.93 -20.71 2.18
C ILE A 299 8.83 -22.07 1.48
N GLY A 300 8.47 -22.02 0.20
CA GLY A 300 8.49 -23.16 -0.71
C GLY A 300 7.27 -24.08 -0.59
N LYS A 301 7.21 -25.10 -1.46
CA LYS A 301 6.07 -26.02 -1.53
C LYS A 301 5.86 -26.83 -0.24
N ASN A 302 6.92 -27.10 0.49
CA ASN A 302 6.90 -27.88 1.73
C ASN A 302 6.73 -27.00 2.99
N GLN A 303 6.57 -25.68 2.82
CA GLN A 303 6.42 -24.70 3.91
C GLN A 303 7.53 -24.81 4.97
N GLN A 304 8.80 -24.78 4.55
CA GLN A 304 9.89 -24.68 5.52
C GLN A 304 9.68 -23.40 6.36
N ILE A 305 9.60 -23.57 7.68
CA ILE A 305 9.24 -22.49 8.59
C ILE A 305 10.51 -21.91 9.20
N LEU A 306 10.72 -20.62 9.02
CA LEU A 306 11.66 -19.81 9.76
C LEU A 306 10.90 -19.13 10.90
N ILE A 307 11.35 -19.33 12.14
CA ILE A 307 10.80 -18.73 13.36
C ILE A 307 11.92 -18.03 14.13
N ALA A 308 11.59 -17.03 14.93
CA ALA A 308 12.53 -16.47 15.89
C ALA A 308 12.91 -17.53 16.94
N GLN A 309 14.20 -17.65 17.28
CA GLN A 309 14.62 -18.41 18.45
C GLN A 309 14.71 -17.44 19.64
N PRO A 310 14.04 -17.73 20.78
CA PRO A 310 14.24 -16.93 21.97
C PRO A 310 15.71 -17.05 22.43
N PRO A 311 16.32 -15.97 22.94
CA PRO A 311 17.68 -16.02 23.47
C PRO A 311 17.76 -17.07 24.59
N GLN A 312 18.76 -17.96 24.52
CA GLN A 312 19.06 -18.98 25.53
C GLN A 312 19.67 -18.37 26.79
#